data_AF-A0A5B0KM48-F1
#
_entry.id   AF-A0A5B0KM48-F1
#
_cell.length_a   1.000
_cell.length_b   1.000
_cell.length_c   1.000
_cell.angle_alpha   90.00
_cell.angle_beta   90.00
_cell.angle_gamma   90.00
#
_symmetry.space_group_name_H-M   'P 1'
#
loop_
_entity.id
_entity.type
_entity.pdbx_description
1 polymer ?
#
loop_
_entity_poly.entity_id
_entity_poly.type
_entity_poly.pdbx_seq_one_letter_code
_entity_poly.pdbx_strand_id
1 'polypeptide(L)'
;MRNAMVGLLAIVLLSLAGATLLLGWKDLWATPDQRGRWLMERGRYAEAADAFIEPMWRGVALMKAGNFKDAAPQFAGIDTAEAAYDQGNALVMQGKYDDAVARYDRALALRPGWADAEANRTLARLRADRVRAKGGDDGDTEDDPDDVVYDRTKKDGGKDTETAGGAPMSDEAIRALWLKRVQTQPADFLRARFAYQLQAPPEPGTSPGGSP
;
A
#
# COMPACT_ATOMS: atom_id res chain seq x y z
N MET A 1 -40.37 33.38 -29.43
CA MET A 1 -40.31 32.39 -28.32
C MET A 1 -40.04 30.97 -28.82
N ARG A 2 -40.80 30.42 -29.77
CA ARG A 2 -40.63 29.03 -30.27
C ARG A 2 -39.22 28.69 -30.79
N ASN A 3 -38.60 29.58 -31.57
CA ASN A 3 -37.27 29.31 -32.14
C ASN A 3 -36.13 29.41 -31.11
N ALA A 4 -36.29 30.26 -30.08
CA ALA A 4 -35.34 30.37 -28.98
C ALA A 4 -35.37 29.11 -28.09
N MET A 5 -36.55 28.53 -27.90
CA MET A 5 -36.74 27.31 -27.13
C MET A 5 -36.15 26.08 -27.85
N VAL A 6 -36.27 26.01 -29.17
CA VAL A 6 -35.65 24.96 -30.01
C VAL A 6 -34.12 25.06 -30.01
N GLY A 7 -33.57 26.28 -30.07
CA GLY A 7 -32.12 26.50 -29.98
C GLY A 7 -31.54 26.09 -28.62
N LEU A 8 -32.22 26.41 -27.52
CA LEU A 8 -31.81 26.00 -26.17
C LEU A 8 -31.84 24.47 -26.01
N LEU A 9 -32.89 23.82 -26.52
CA LEU A 9 -33.03 22.36 -26.47
C LEU A 9 -31.91 21.66 -27.26
N ALA A 10 -31.53 22.19 -28.42
CA ALA A 10 -30.45 21.65 -29.24
C ALA A 10 -29.09 21.75 -28.52
N ILE A 11 -28.81 22.85 -27.82
CA ILE A 11 -27.59 23.03 -27.03
C ILE A 11 -27.55 22.03 -25.87
N VAL A 12 -28.65 21.85 -25.14
CA VAL A 12 -28.72 20.86 -24.05
C VAL A 12 -28.48 19.44 -24.57
N LEU A 13 -29.09 19.05 -25.70
CA LEU A 13 -28.92 17.73 -26.29
C LEU A 13 -27.49 17.50 -26.81
N LEU A 14 -26.87 18.50 -27.44
CA LEU A 14 -25.46 18.45 -27.87
C LEU A 14 -24.50 18.37 -26.66
N SER A 15 -24.81 19.07 -25.58
CA SER A 15 -24.04 19.01 -24.33
C SER A 15 -24.12 17.63 -23.68
N LEU A 16 -25.33 17.06 -23.64
CA LEU A 16 -25.57 15.72 -23.10
C LEU A 16 -24.88 14.64 -23.95
N ALA A 17 -24.95 14.76 -25.28
CA ALA A 17 -24.25 13.85 -26.21
C ALA A 17 -22.72 13.97 -26.11
N GLY A 18 -22.19 15.18 -25.98
CA GLY A 18 -20.75 15.43 -25.77
C GLY A 18 -20.24 14.82 -24.46
N ALA A 19 -21.00 14.93 -23.37
CA ALA A 19 -20.66 14.31 -22.10
C ALA A 19 -20.64 12.77 -22.18
N THR A 20 -21.57 12.16 -22.93
CA THR A 20 -21.58 10.70 -23.13
C THR A 20 -20.40 10.17 -23.96
N LEU A 21 -19.85 10.98 -24.87
CA LEU A 21 -18.70 10.61 -25.70
C LEU A 21 -17.36 10.71 -24.96
N LEU A 22 -17.23 11.62 -23.99
CA LEU A 22 -15.98 11.84 -23.23
C LEU A 22 -15.86 10.94 -22.00
N LEU A 23 -16.97 10.70 -21.28
CA LEU A 23 -16.96 9.91 -20.04
C LEU A 23 -17.30 8.44 -20.29
N GLY A 24 -17.89 8.09 -21.44
CA GLY A 24 -18.33 6.74 -21.73
C GLY A 24 -19.57 6.35 -20.92
N TRP A 25 -20.54 5.70 -21.57
CA TRP A 25 -21.83 5.38 -20.96
C TRP A 25 -21.69 4.62 -19.63
N LYS A 26 -20.74 3.69 -19.52
CA LYS A 26 -20.57 2.86 -18.32
C LYS A 26 -20.09 3.64 -17.08
N ASP A 27 -19.28 4.68 -17.25
CA ASP A 27 -18.75 5.43 -16.11
C ASP A 27 -19.79 6.37 -15.49
N LEU A 28 -20.79 6.81 -16.28
CA LEU A 28 -21.91 7.62 -15.78
C LEU A 28 -22.86 6.83 -14.86
N TRP A 29 -22.90 5.50 -15.01
CA TRP A 29 -23.77 4.62 -14.24
C TRP A 29 -23.02 3.75 -13.23
N ALA A 30 -21.69 3.87 -13.17
CA ALA A 30 -20.87 3.15 -12.21
C ALA A 30 -21.06 3.72 -10.81
N THR A 31 -21.29 2.85 -9.83
CA THR A 31 -21.21 3.24 -8.42
C THR A 31 -19.78 3.66 -8.06
N PRO A 32 -19.58 4.50 -7.04
CA PRO A 32 -18.24 4.91 -6.61
C PRO A 32 -17.32 3.72 -6.32
N ASP A 33 -17.83 2.65 -5.67
CA ASP A 33 -17.04 1.45 -5.40
C ASP A 33 -16.70 0.65 -6.66
N GLN A 34 -17.59 0.61 -7.67
CA GLN A 34 -17.27 -0.01 -8.96
C GLN A 34 -16.15 0.75 -9.68
N ARG A 35 -16.22 2.09 -9.66
CA ARG A 35 -15.17 2.95 -10.18
C ARG A 35 -13.86 2.72 -9.42
N GLY A 36 -13.90 2.66 -8.09
CA GLY A 36 -12.76 2.34 -7.25
C GLY A 36 -12.10 1.01 -7.62
N ARG A 37 -12.89 -0.05 -7.84
CA ARG A 37 -12.38 -1.37 -8.28
C ARG A 37 -11.67 -1.30 -9.63
N TRP A 38 -12.22 -0.59 -10.61
CA TRP A 38 -11.55 -0.41 -11.90
C TRP A 38 -10.26 0.41 -11.79
N LEU A 39 -10.24 1.41 -10.91
CA LEU A 39 -9.03 2.18 -10.61
C LEU A 39 -7.95 1.30 -9.96
N MET A 40 -8.34 0.38 -9.06
CA MET A 40 -7.43 -0.61 -8.46
C MET A 40 -6.82 -1.54 -9.50
N GLU A 41 -7.63 -2.06 -10.43
CA GLU A 41 -7.15 -2.93 -11.52
C GLU A 41 -6.14 -2.21 -12.43
N ARG A 42 -6.31 -0.89 -12.60
CA ARG A 42 -5.41 -0.03 -13.39
C ARG A 42 -4.21 0.48 -12.59
N GLY A 43 -4.07 0.10 -11.33
CA GLY A 43 -2.97 0.53 -10.45
C GLY A 43 -3.08 1.98 -9.95
N ARG A 44 -4.21 2.65 -10.16
CA ARG A 44 -4.45 4.04 -9.75
C ARG A 44 -4.98 4.08 -8.31
N TYR A 45 -4.14 3.70 -7.36
CA TYR A 45 -4.56 3.39 -5.99
C TYR A 45 -5.04 4.61 -5.18
N ALA A 46 -4.38 5.76 -5.33
CA ALA A 46 -4.80 6.99 -4.64
C ALA A 46 -6.21 7.42 -5.10
N GLU A 47 -6.44 7.45 -6.41
CA GLU A 47 -7.77 7.78 -6.96
C GLU A 47 -8.82 6.72 -6.63
N ALA A 48 -8.42 5.45 -6.52
CA ALA A 48 -9.31 4.40 -6.06
C ALA A 48 -9.76 4.65 -4.62
N ALA A 49 -8.85 5.07 -3.73
CA ALA A 49 -9.18 5.42 -2.36
C ALA A 49 -10.17 6.58 -2.28
N ASP A 50 -10.03 7.59 -3.14
CA ASP A 50 -10.97 8.71 -3.20
C ASP A 50 -12.35 8.28 -3.71
N ALA A 51 -12.41 7.27 -4.59
CA ALA A 51 -13.64 6.75 -5.14
C ALA A 51 -14.39 5.80 -4.19
N PHE A 52 -13.68 5.03 -3.35
CA PHE A 52 -14.30 4.07 -2.45
C PHE A 52 -15.09 4.77 -1.33
N ILE A 53 -16.34 4.35 -1.19
CA ILE A 53 -17.18 4.67 -0.03
C ILE A 53 -16.98 3.61 1.04
N GLU A 54 -16.84 2.35 0.63
CA GLU A 54 -16.67 1.23 1.55
C GLU A 54 -15.30 1.34 2.28
N PRO A 55 -15.27 1.44 3.63
CA PRO A 55 -14.05 1.76 4.35
C PRO A 55 -12.96 0.70 4.25
N MET A 56 -13.31 -0.59 4.19
CA MET A 56 -12.33 -1.66 4.03
C MET A 56 -11.59 -1.51 2.69
N TRP A 57 -12.32 -1.33 1.60
CA TRP A 57 -11.73 -1.15 0.26
C TRP A 57 -10.95 0.16 0.14
N ARG A 58 -11.43 1.24 0.75
CA ARG A 58 -10.70 2.51 0.83
C ARG A 58 -9.37 2.34 1.57
N GLY A 59 -9.37 1.69 2.72
CA GLY A 59 -8.16 1.40 3.50
C GLY A 59 -7.15 0.57 2.70
N VAL A 60 -7.60 -0.49 2.02
CA VAL A 60 -6.74 -1.32 1.16
C VAL A 60 -6.16 -0.52 -0.01
N ALA A 61 -6.94 0.37 -0.62
CA ALA A 61 -6.45 1.25 -1.67
C ALA A 61 -5.39 2.23 -1.16
N LEU A 62 -5.60 2.84 0.02
CA LEU A 62 -4.63 3.71 0.69
C LEU A 62 -3.33 2.97 1.02
N MET A 63 -3.41 1.73 1.51
CA MET A 63 -2.22 0.89 1.74
C MET A 63 -1.44 0.64 0.45
N LYS A 64 -2.12 0.36 -0.67
CA LYS A 64 -1.45 0.17 -1.97
C LYS A 64 -0.87 1.46 -2.53
N ALA A 65 -1.45 2.61 -2.17
CA ALA A 65 -0.93 3.92 -2.50
C ALA A 65 0.24 4.35 -1.58
N GLY A 66 0.57 3.59 -0.54
CA GLY A 66 1.60 3.94 0.44
C GLY A 66 1.13 4.89 1.54
N ASN A 67 -0.12 5.33 1.52
CA ASN A 67 -0.67 6.25 2.52
C ASN A 67 -1.18 5.48 3.75
N PHE A 68 -0.24 5.01 4.57
CA PHE A 68 -0.56 4.17 5.74
C PHE A 68 -1.22 4.96 6.87
N LYS A 69 -0.88 6.24 7.01
CA LYS A 69 -1.44 7.16 8.01
C LYS A 69 -2.95 7.28 7.84
N ASP A 70 -3.42 7.44 6.61
CA ASP A 70 -4.86 7.55 6.31
C ASP A 70 -5.53 6.18 6.19
N ALA A 71 -4.79 5.11 5.90
CA ALA A 71 -5.32 3.75 5.81
C ALA A 71 -5.76 3.19 7.18
N ALA A 72 -4.90 3.30 8.20
CA ALA A 72 -5.15 2.74 9.53
C ALA A 72 -6.53 3.12 10.13
N PRO A 73 -6.99 4.38 10.09
CA PRO A 73 -8.30 4.73 10.65
C PRO A 73 -9.49 4.15 9.86
N GLN A 74 -9.33 3.80 8.56
CA GLN A 74 -10.42 3.18 7.79
C GLN A 74 -10.82 1.81 8.34
N PHE A 75 -9.89 1.13 9.01
CA PHE A 75 -10.10 -0.19 9.58
C PHE A 75 -10.59 -0.15 11.04
N ALA A 76 -10.38 0.96 11.75
CA ALA A 76 -10.54 1.04 13.21
C ALA A 76 -11.97 0.79 13.73
N GLY A 77 -12.98 0.91 12.86
CA GLY A 77 -14.39 0.66 13.18
C GLY A 77 -14.96 -0.66 12.68
N ILE A 78 -14.16 -1.51 12.03
CA ILE A 78 -14.62 -2.76 11.43
C ILE A 78 -14.19 -3.93 12.32
N ASP A 79 -15.15 -4.59 12.96
CA ASP A 79 -14.85 -5.69 13.89
C ASP A 79 -14.71 -7.04 13.16
N THR A 80 -13.69 -7.15 12.31
CA THR A 80 -13.31 -8.39 11.63
C THR A 80 -11.84 -8.70 11.83
N ALA A 81 -11.48 -9.97 11.70
CA ALA A 81 -10.08 -10.39 11.83
C ALA A 81 -9.21 -9.69 10.77
N GLU A 82 -9.70 -9.59 9.54
CA GLU A 82 -9.04 -8.92 8.41
C GLU A 82 -8.81 -7.44 8.65
N ALA A 83 -9.82 -6.71 9.11
CA ALA A 83 -9.66 -5.28 9.38
C ALA A 83 -8.66 -5.03 10.51
N ALA A 84 -8.70 -5.84 11.57
CA ALA A 84 -7.69 -5.76 12.64
C ALA A 84 -6.28 -6.09 12.11
N TYR A 85 -6.15 -7.11 11.25
CA TYR A 85 -4.88 -7.46 10.62
C TYR A 85 -4.34 -6.35 9.71
N ASP A 86 -5.18 -5.77 8.86
CA ASP A 86 -4.80 -4.70 7.94
C ASP A 86 -4.52 -3.38 8.67
N GLN A 87 -5.23 -3.08 9.76
CA GLN A 87 -4.88 -1.99 10.66
C GLN A 87 -3.48 -2.21 11.27
N GLY A 88 -3.19 -3.43 11.73
CA GLY A 88 -1.87 -3.80 12.23
C GLY A 88 -0.78 -3.59 11.17
N ASN A 89 -1.02 -4.01 9.92
CA ASN A 89 -0.09 -3.81 8.82
C ASN A 89 0.18 -2.32 8.57
N ALA A 90 -0.87 -1.49 8.52
CA ALA A 90 -0.72 -0.05 8.32
C ALA A 90 0.04 0.63 9.47
N LEU A 91 -0.12 0.15 10.71
CA LEU A 91 0.60 0.68 11.87
C LEU A 91 2.08 0.27 11.89
N VAL A 92 2.42 -0.96 11.47
CA VAL A 92 3.82 -1.38 11.30
C VAL A 92 4.54 -0.47 10.31
N MET A 93 3.87 -0.11 9.21
CA MET A 93 4.44 0.79 8.20
C MET A 93 4.62 2.23 8.71
N GLN A 94 3.91 2.63 9.76
CA GLN A 94 4.09 3.91 10.45
C GLN A 94 5.10 3.85 11.61
N GLY A 95 5.78 2.71 11.82
CA GLY A 95 6.67 2.53 12.98
C GLY A 95 5.95 2.35 14.33
N LYS A 96 4.61 2.32 14.34
CA LYS A 96 3.77 2.17 15.54
C LYS A 96 3.64 0.70 15.94
N TYR A 97 4.76 0.11 16.34
CA TYR A 97 4.87 -1.33 16.51
C TYR A 97 4.01 -1.89 17.66
N ASP A 98 3.93 -1.18 18.79
CA ASP A 98 3.10 -1.63 19.93
C ASP A 98 1.61 -1.62 19.60
N ASP A 99 1.13 -0.57 18.94
CA ASP A 99 -0.26 -0.50 18.47
C ASP A 99 -0.55 -1.60 17.47
N ALA A 100 0.39 -1.88 16.56
CA ALA A 100 0.27 -2.96 15.59
C ALA A 100 0.13 -4.33 16.28
N VAL A 101 0.93 -4.60 17.32
CA VAL A 101 0.83 -5.84 18.12
C VAL A 101 -0.57 -5.99 18.69
N ALA A 102 -1.13 -4.93 19.29
CA ALA A 102 -2.49 -4.96 19.83
C ALA A 102 -3.55 -5.26 18.76
N ARG A 103 -3.37 -4.75 17.53
CA ARG A 103 -4.27 -5.05 16.41
C ARG A 103 -4.15 -6.50 15.93
N TYR A 104 -2.94 -7.04 15.80
CA TYR A 104 -2.77 -8.45 15.46
C TYR A 104 -3.30 -9.39 16.55
N ASP A 105 -3.19 -9.00 17.83
CA ASP A 105 -3.83 -9.72 18.93
C ASP A 105 -5.35 -9.77 18.77
N ARG A 106 -5.98 -8.65 18.38
CA ARG A 106 -7.41 -8.63 18.05
C ARG A 106 -7.73 -9.55 16.86
N ALA A 107 -6.91 -9.51 15.80
CA ALA A 107 -7.09 -10.39 14.64
C ALA A 107 -7.05 -11.87 15.02
N LEU A 108 -6.10 -12.26 15.88
CA LEU A 108 -5.93 -13.64 16.36
C LEU A 108 -7.02 -14.06 17.34
N ALA A 109 -7.56 -13.12 18.13
CA ALA A 109 -8.73 -13.40 18.97
C ALA A 109 -9.98 -13.69 18.13
N LEU A 110 -10.16 -13.00 17.00
CA LEU A 110 -11.26 -13.21 16.06
C LEU A 110 -11.06 -14.42 15.14
N ARG A 111 -9.80 -14.72 14.77
CA ARG A 111 -9.40 -15.88 13.97
C ARG A 111 -8.17 -16.56 14.60
N PRO A 112 -8.38 -17.51 15.52
CA PRO A 112 -7.30 -18.29 16.10
C PRO A 112 -6.55 -19.12 15.04
N GLY A 113 -5.22 -19.23 15.19
CA GLY A 113 -4.37 -20.03 14.29
C GLY A 113 -4.08 -19.38 12.93
N TRP A 114 -4.33 -18.07 12.78
CA TRP A 114 -3.97 -17.34 11.56
C TRP A 114 -2.46 -17.08 11.50
N ALA A 115 -1.73 -18.00 10.87
CA ALA A 115 -0.27 -18.00 10.79
C ALA A 115 0.34 -16.65 10.35
N ASP A 116 -0.25 -15.97 9.38
CA ASP A 116 0.26 -14.66 8.93
C ASP A 116 0.11 -13.56 10.00
N ALA A 117 -0.98 -13.57 10.77
CA ALA A 117 -1.18 -12.63 11.87
C ALA A 117 -0.21 -12.94 13.04
N GLU A 118 0.05 -14.22 13.33
CA GLU A 118 1.05 -14.61 14.34
C GLU A 118 2.48 -14.19 13.94
N ALA A 119 2.83 -14.38 12.67
CA ALA A 119 4.14 -13.99 12.13
C ALA A 119 4.31 -12.47 12.18
N ASN A 120 3.34 -11.70 11.69
CA ASN A 120 3.41 -10.24 11.69
C ASN A 120 3.41 -9.66 13.11
N ARG A 121 2.64 -10.24 14.03
CA ARG A 121 2.67 -9.86 15.44
C ARG A 121 4.05 -10.08 16.07
N THR A 122 4.66 -11.23 15.78
CA THR A 122 6.00 -11.56 16.31
C THR A 122 7.04 -10.59 15.79
N LEU A 123 6.99 -10.28 14.50
CA LEU A 123 7.87 -9.27 13.92
C LEU A 123 7.66 -7.88 14.52
N ALA A 124 6.41 -7.44 14.70
CA ALA A 124 6.11 -6.15 15.30
C ALA A 124 6.67 -6.06 16.73
N ARG A 125 6.59 -7.12 17.54
CA ARG A 125 7.22 -7.18 18.87
C ARG A 125 8.73 -7.02 18.82
N LEU A 126 9.42 -7.74 17.92
CA LEU A 126 10.87 -7.62 17.76
C LEU A 126 11.29 -6.20 17.39
N ARG A 127 10.47 -5.50 16.58
CA ARG A 127 10.72 -4.10 16.23
C ARG A 127 10.48 -3.15 17.39
N ALA A 128 9.39 -3.32 18.14
CA ALA A 128 9.11 -2.55 19.35
C ALA A 128 10.27 -2.66 20.35
N ASP A 129 10.75 -3.89 20.60
CA ASP A 129 11.85 -4.13 21.53
C ASP A 129 13.17 -3.50 21.04
N ARG A 130 13.43 -3.53 19.73
CA ARG A 130 14.61 -2.88 19.13
C ARG A 130 14.58 -1.37 19.27
N VAL A 131 13.42 -0.74 19.04
CA VAL A 131 13.25 0.72 19.24
C VAL A 131 13.48 1.08 20.71
N ARG A 132 12.88 0.32 21.64
CA ARG A 132 13.10 0.52 23.09
C ARG A 132 14.56 0.36 23.51
N ALA A 133 15.24 -0.66 22.98
CA ALA A 133 16.63 -0.96 23.31
C ALA A 133 17.62 0.09 22.80
N LYS A 134 17.28 0.83 21.73
CA LYS A 134 18.10 1.95 21.24
C LYS A 134 18.02 3.21 22.11
N GLY A 135 17.23 3.19 23.18
CA GLY A 135 17.01 4.34 24.04
C GLY A 135 15.97 5.25 23.41
N GLY A 136 14.71 5.10 23.82
CA GLY A 136 13.59 5.85 23.28
C GLY A 136 13.78 7.36 23.41
N ASP A 137 14.11 7.99 22.30
CA ASP A 137 13.90 9.41 22.02
C ASP A 137 13.63 9.55 20.52
N ASP A 138 12.43 9.15 20.13
CA ASP A 138 11.84 9.50 18.84
C ASP A 138 10.43 10.06 19.14
N GLY A 139 10.38 11.07 20.02
CA GLY A 139 9.27 11.99 20.01
C GLY A 139 9.28 12.68 18.65
N ASP A 140 8.31 12.34 17.79
CA ASP A 140 8.13 12.94 16.48
C ASP A 140 9.37 12.91 15.57
N THR A 141 10.06 11.77 15.48
CA THR A 141 10.92 11.54 14.32
C THR A 141 10.00 11.34 13.11
N GLU A 142 9.77 12.44 12.40
CA GLU A 142 9.47 12.48 10.97
C GLU A 142 10.59 11.75 10.20
N ASP A 143 10.73 10.44 10.44
CA ASP A 143 11.30 9.55 9.45
C ASP A 143 10.23 9.47 8.38
N ASP A 144 10.28 10.45 7.47
CA ASP A 144 9.47 10.49 6.26
C ASP A 144 9.53 9.07 5.66
N PRO A 145 8.40 8.36 5.59
CA PRO A 145 8.43 6.99 5.14
C PRO A 145 8.92 7.03 3.71
N ASP A 146 10.15 6.54 3.46
CA ASP A 146 10.74 6.36 2.13
C ASP A 146 9.63 6.19 1.12
N ASP A 147 9.36 7.25 0.36
CA ASP A 147 8.19 7.35 -0.51
C ASP A 147 8.16 6.11 -1.39
N VAL A 148 7.30 5.15 -1.05
CA VAL A 148 7.19 3.92 -1.82
C VAL A 148 6.34 4.28 -3.04
N VAL A 149 6.98 4.97 -4.00
CA VAL A 149 6.42 5.20 -5.32
C VAL A 149 6.39 3.85 -6.03
N TYR A 150 5.26 3.17 -5.94
CA TYR A 150 4.95 2.03 -6.79
C TYR A 150 4.65 2.51 -8.21
N ASP A 151 5.68 2.90 -8.95
CA ASP A 151 5.52 3.17 -10.38
C ASP A 151 5.53 1.83 -11.14
N ARG A 152 4.41 1.56 -11.84
CA ARG A 152 4.21 0.36 -12.69
C ARG A 152 4.04 0.72 -14.16
N THR A 153 4.63 1.81 -14.62
CA THR A 153 4.62 2.13 -16.05
C THR A 153 5.81 1.52 -16.79
N LYS A 154 5.75 0.21 -17.11
CA LYS A 154 6.37 -0.36 -18.33
C LYS A 154 5.87 -1.78 -18.63
N LYS A 155 5.47 -1.97 -19.89
CA LYS A 155 4.87 -3.19 -20.48
C LYS A 155 5.92 -3.90 -21.35
N ASP A 156 6.05 -5.21 -21.14
CA ASP A 156 6.65 -6.31 -21.92
C ASP A 156 7.80 -6.10 -22.94
N GLY A 157 8.79 -6.99 -22.84
CA GLY A 157 9.72 -7.36 -23.91
C GLY A 157 10.65 -8.49 -23.46
N GLY A 158 10.49 -9.69 -24.01
CA GLY A 158 11.10 -10.91 -23.48
C GLY A 158 12.50 -11.28 -24.00
N LYS A 159 12.90 -12.48 -23.51
CA LYS A 159 13.85 -13.49 -24.01
C LYS A 159 15.31 -13.55 -23.50
N ASP A 160 15.62 -14.80 -23.13
CA ASP A 160 16.86 -15.60 -23.24
C ASP A 160 17.96 -15.56 -22.14
N THR A 161 17.87 -16.60 -21.30
CA THR A 161 18.84 -17.63 -20.84
C THR A 161 20.36 -17.40 -20.69
N GLU A 162 20.90 -18.09 -19.67
CA GLU A 162 22.30 -18.53 -19.39
C GLU A 162 23.24 -17.54 -18.66
N THR A 163 24.14 -17.93 -17.75
CA THR A 163 24.53 -19.16 -17.04
C THR A 163 25.39 -18.77 -15.83
N ALA A 164 25.49 -19.70 -14.86
CA ALA A 164 26.66 -19.98 -14.00
C ALA A 164 27.30 -18.88 -13.10
N GLY A 165 27.23 -19.16 -11.78
CA GLY A 165 28.39 -19.19 -10.88
C GLY A 165 29.17 -17.90 -10.59
N GLY A 166 28.96 -17.35 -9.40
CA GLY A 166 29.92 -16.46 -8.71
C GLY A 166 29.43 -15.04 -8.46
N ALA A 167 29.67 -14.56 -7.23
CA ALA A 167 29.29 -13.28 -6.61
C ALA A 167 27.87 -13.21 -5.98
N PRO A 168 27.72 -12.51 -4.82
CA PRO A 168 26.40 -12.20 -4.27
C PRO A 168 25.60 -11.41 -5.30
N MET A 169 24.35 -11.82 -5.53
CA MET A 169 23.47 -11.18 -6.52
C MET A 169 23.34 -9.68 -6.22
N SER A 170 23.46 -8.85 -7.25
CA SER A 170 23.20 -7.41 -7.15
C SER A 170 21.72 -7.16 -6.79
N ASP A 171 21.45 -6.02 -6.16
CA ASP A 171 20.09 -5.60 -5.79
C ASP A 171 19.11 -5.69 -6.97
N GLU A 172 19.59 -5.40 -8.19
CA GLU A 172 18.83 -5.51 -9.43
C GLU A 172 18.46 -6.96 -9.80
N ALA A 173 19.39 -7.91 -9.60
CA ALA A 173 19.15 -9.33 -9.85
C ALA A 173 18.20 -9.95 -8.81
N ILE A 174 18.27 -9.49 -7.56
CA ILE A 174 17.35 -9.90 -6.49
C ILE A 174 15.95 -9.31 -6.74
N ARG A 175 15.87 -8.05 -7.17
CA ARG A 175 14.62 -7.40 -7.61
C ARG A 175 13.98 -8.13 -8.79
N ALA A 176 14.78 -8.57 -9.77
CA ALA A 176 14.29 -9.35 -10.90
C ALA A 176 13.78 -10.75 -10.47
N LEU A 177 14.47 -11.41 -9.54
CA LEU A 177 14.03 -12.68 -8.95
C LEU A 177 12.73 -12.51 -8.13
N TRP A 178 12.60 -11.38 -7.42
CA TRP A 178 11.46 -10.95 -6.61
C TRP A 178 10.23 -10.66 -7.47
N LEU A 179 10.39 -9.92 -8.58
CA LEU A 179 9.33 -9.63 -9.55
C LEU A 179 8.79 -10.89 -10.25
N LYS A 180 9.64 -11.92 -10.42
CA LYS A 180 9.23 -13.19 -11.03
C LYS A 180 8.32 -14.04 -10.12
N ARG A 181 8.36 -13.83 -8.80
CA ARG A 181 7.66 -14.68 -7.82
C ARG A 181 6.51 -13.96 -7.09
N VAL A 182 6.55 -12.63 -6.98
CA VAL A 182 5.49 -11.81 -6.39
C VAL A 182 4.43 -11.49 -7.44
N GLN A 183 3.57 -12.47 -7.72
CA GLN A 183 2.38 -12.26 -8.52
C GLN A 183 1.08 -12.57 -7.79
N THR A 184 1.06 -12.90 -6.49
CA THR A 184 -0.21 -13.29 -5.86
C THR A 184 -0.54 -12.74 -4.48
N GLN A 185 0.37 -12.30 -3.59
CA GLN A 185 -0.04 -11.79 -2.27
C GLN A 185 0.81 -10.63 -1.69
N PRO A 186 0.18 -9.61 -1.07
CA PRO A 186 0.87 -8.50 -0.38
C PRO A 186 1.73 -8.91 0.82
N ALA A 187 1.40 -10.00 1.53
CA ALA A 187 2.14 -10.47 2.70
C ALA A 187 3.58 -10.92 2.37
N ASP A 188 3.80 -11.43 1.15
CA ASP A 188 5.13 -11.85 0.70
C ASP A 188 6.07 -10.67 0.45
N PHE A 189 5.53 -9.50 0.11
CA PHE A 189 6.30 -8.26 -0.01
C PHE A 189 6.82 -7.79 1.35
N LEU A 190 5.96 -7.81 2.37
CA LEU A 190 6.34 -7.46 3.73
C LEU A 190 7.43 -8.41 4.24
N ARG A 191 7.23 -9.74 4.12
CA ARG A 191 8.23 -10.74 4.51
C ARG A 191 9.59 -10.53 3.81
N ALA A 192 9.60 -10.23 2.51
CA ALA A 192 10.84 -9.98 1.76
C ALA A 192 11.55 -8.69 2.19
N ARG A 193 10.83 -7.58 2.39
CA ARG A 193 11.40 -6.32 2.89
C ARG A 193 11.98 -6.50 4.30
N PHE A 194 11.28 -7.26 5.16
CA PHE A 194 11.74 -7.53 6.51
C PHE A 194 12.95 -8.46 6.57
N ALA A 195 13.03 -9.47 5.70
CA ALA A 195 14.20 -10.34 5.60
C ALA A 195 15.47 -9.55 5.22
N TYR A 196 15.34 -8.55 4.33
CA TYR A 196 16.45 -7.68 3.94
C TYR A 196 16.92 -6.76 5.07
N GLN A 197 16.00 -6.07 5.76
CA GLN A 197 16.34 -5.20 6.88
C GLN A 197 16.91 -5.94 8.11
N LEU A 198 16.68 -7.24 8.22
CA LEU A 198 17.31 -8.08 9.25
C LEU A 198 18.74 -8.48 8.89
N GLN A 199 19.11 -8.47 7.61
CA GLN A 199 20.43 -8.85 7.09
C GLN A 199 21.35 -7.65 6.84
N ALA A 200 20.80 -6.44 6.70
CA ALA A 200 21.60 -5.23 6.58
C ALA A 200 22.40 -4.98 7.87
N PRO A 201 23.74 -4.89 7.81
CA PRO A 201 24.55 -4.52 8.96
C PRO A 201 24.18 -3.09 9.40
N PRO A 202 24.32 -2.75 10.69
CA PRO A 202 24.07 -1.38 11.15
C PRO A 202 25.01 -0.44 10.39
N GLU A 203 24.43 0.61 9.79
CA GLU A 203 25.15 1.72 9.17
C GLU A 203 26.34 2.13 10.05
N PRO A 204 27.58 2.15 9.54
CA PRO A 204 28.72 2.58 10.32
C PRO A 204 28.52 4.04 10.71
N GLY A 205 28.35 4.26 12.02
CA GLY A 205 28.07 5.57 12.59
C GLY A 205 29.03 6.64 12.08
N THR A 206 28.46 7.79 11.71
CA THR A 206 29.20 9.03 11.58
C THR A 206 29.81 9.35 12.95
N SER A 207 31.08 9.00 13.11
CA SER A 207 31.87 9.32 14.29
C SER A 207 31.90 10.82 14.56
N PRO A 208 31.99 11.24 15.83
CA PRO A 208 32.04 12.65 16.20
C PRO A 208 33.37 13.24 15.70
N GLY A 209 33.27 14.18 14.76
CA GLY A 209 34.39 14.97 14.30
C GLY A 209 34.89 15.87 15.42
N GLY A 210 35.89 15.40 16.15
CA GLY A 210 36.78 16.27 16.92
C GLY A 210 37.72 17.02 15.98
N SER A 211 38.04 18.26 16.34
CA SER A 211 39.26 19.00 15.98
C SER A 211 39.21 20.38 16.66
N PRO A 212 40.34 21.08 16.77
CA PRO A 212 41.53 20.81 17.58
C PRO A 212 41.59 21.65 18.87
#